data_AF-A0A4Y2N5F8-F1
#
_entry.id   AF-A0A4Y2N5F8-F1
#
_cell.length_a   1.000
_cell.length_b   1.000
_cell.length_c   1.000
_cell.angle_alpha   90.00
_cell.angle_beta   90.00
_cell.angle_gamma   90.00
#
_symmetry.space_group_name_H-M   'P 1'
#
loop_
_entity.id
_entity.type
_entity.pdbx_description
1 polymer ?
#
loop_
_entity_poly.entity_id
_entity_poly.type
_entity_poly.pdbx_seq_one_letter_code
_entity_poly.pdbx_strand_id
1 'polypeptide(L)'
;MRRARVIQLLDGFFGTKYQPGEDVGIFLCRVRTAAARLQDAGHKVDDLYLGFQMISYLPQEFQSTVQQIYRWKDGEFTAGKIEAELILEANRLQLIWRKRRPFSLAVLQLLGNQVQLLEMQVVINGTRKRTLRYLLSRIKLQKSL
;
A
#
# COMPACT_ATOMS: atom_id res chain seq x y z
N MET A 1 12.32 11.70 35.66
CA MET A 1 12.12 12.02 34.23
C MET A 1 12.29 10.83 33.27
N ARG A 2 13.11 9.79 33.54
CA ARG A 2 13.26 8.63 32.62
C ARG A 2 11.96 7.86 32.34
N ARG A 3 11.16 7.56 33.38
CA ARG A 3 9.91 6.79 33.24
C ARG A 3 8.90 7.47 32.30
N ALA A 4 8.71 8.78 32.42
CA ALA A 4 7.80 9.54 31.56
C ALA A 4 8.19 9.46 30.08
N ARG A 5 9.49 9.60 29.77
CA ARG A 5 10.00 9.46 28.40
C ARG A 5 9.75 8.06 27.84
N VAL A 6 9.98 7.02 28.64
CA VAL A 6 9.78 5.63 28.21
C VAL A 6 8.30 5.33 27.96
N ILE A 7 7.42 5.82 28.83
CA ILE A 7 5.95 5.69 28.65
C ILE A 7 5.52 6.36 27.35
N GLN A 8 5.97 7.58 27.06
CA GLN A 8 5.67 8.26 25.80
C GLN A 8 6.17 7.48 24.56
N LEU A 9 7.34 6.85 24.66
CA LEU A 9 7.87 6.02 23.57
C LEU A 9 7.09 4.71 23.40
N LEU A 10 6.63 4.10 24.49
CA LEU A 10 5.76 2.92 24.45
C LEU A 10 4.41 3.26 23.83
N ASP A 11 3.81 4.39 24.22
CA ASP A 11 2.58 4.90 23.61
C ASP A 11 2.75 5.11 22.10
N GLY A 12 3.88 5.70 21.69
CA GLY A 12 4.22 5.87 20.28
C GLY A 12 4.43 4.55 19.54
N PHE A 13 5.08 3.56 20.17
CA PHE A 13 5.31 2.24 19.61
C PHE A 13 3.97 1.51 19.37
N PHE A 14 3.16 1.33 20.41
CA PHE A 14 1.86 0.65 20.28
C PHE A 14 0.84 1.46 19.46
N GLY A 15 0.99 2.78 19.41
CA GLY A 15 0.21 3.67 18.54
C GLY A 15 0.58 3.61 17.06
N THR A 16 1.64 2.90 16.67
CA THR A 16 2.04 2.79 15.26
C THR A 16 1.12 1.83 14.51
N LYS A 17 0.12 2.39 13.83
CA LYS A 17 -0.86 1.66 13.01
C LYS A 17 -0.53 1.75 11.53
N TYR A 18 -0.88 0.69 10.80
CA TYR A 18 -0.87 0.67 9.34
C TYR A 18 -1.84 1.73 8.81
N GLN A 19 -1.42 2.50 7.81
CA GLN A 19 -2.25 3.52 7.18
C GLN A 19 -2.81 3.01 5.85
N PRO A 20 -4.09 3.29 5.52
CA PRO A 20 -4.66 2.89 4.23
C PRO A 20 -3.85 3.42 3.06
N GLY A 21 -3.41 2.53 2.16
CA GLY A 21 -2.60 2.87 0.99
C GLY A 21 -1.08 2.98 1.26
N GLU A 22 -0.64 2.78 2.51
CA GLU A 22 0.78 2.70 2.86
C GLU A 22 1.38 1.38 2.34
N ASP A 23 2.62 1.43 1.86
CA ASP A 23 3.37 0.21 1.55
C ASP A 23 3.73 -0.55 2.84
N VAL A 24 3.61 -1.88 2.84
CA VAL A 24 3.85 -2.68 4.05
C VAL A 24 5.28 -2.48 4.56
N GLY A 25 6.26 -2.32 3.67
CA GLY A 25 7.66 -2.08 4.06
C GLY A 25 7.85 -0.75 4.78
N ILE A 26 7.11 0.28 4.37
CA ILE A 26 7.11 1.58 5.06
C ILE A 26 6.51 1.44 6.47
N PHE A 27 5.39 0.74 6.59
CA PHE A 27 4.79 0.46 7.90
C PHE A 27 5.74 -0.31 8.83
N LEU A 28 6.36 -1.39 8.34
CA LEU A 28 7.32 -2.19 9.12
C LEU A 28 8.54 -1.37 9.52
N CYS A 29 9.04 -0.50 8.63
CA CYS A 29 10.12 0.43 8.93
C CYS A 29 9.75 1.39 10.08
N ARG A 30 8.53 1.92 10.10
CA ARG A 30 8.03 2.79 11.20
C ARG A 30 7.97 2.04 12.52
N VAL A 31 7.48 0.80 12.52
CA VAL A 31 7.45 -0.06 13.73
C VAL A 31 8.87 -0.31 14.26
N ARG A 32 9.82 -0.66 13.39
CA ARG A 32 11.23 -0.85 13.77
C ARG A 32 11.87 0.44 14.28
N THR A 33 11.56 1.57 13.65
CA THR A 33 12.05 2.89 14.10
C THR A 33 11.54 3.23 15.48
N ALA A 34 10.27 2.95 15.79
CA ALA A 34 9.72 3.14 17.12
C ALA A 34 10.39 2.21 18.15
N ALA A 35 10.64 0.94 17.80
CA ALA A 35 11.36 0.01 18.66
C ALA A 35 12.82 0.42 18.90
N ALA A 36 13.51 0.94 17.88
CA ALA A 36 14.88 1.46 18.01
C ALA A 36 14.95 2.64 19.00
N ARG A 37 13.97 3.56 18.96
CA ARG A 37 13.90 4.66 19.93
C ARG A 37 13.72 4.17 21.38
N LEU A 38 12.98 3.08 21.58
CA LEU A 38 12.86 2.42 22.89
C LEU A 38 14.20 1.80 23.31
N GLN A 39 14.90 1.14 22.38
CA GLN A 39 16.22 0.58 22.62
C GLN A 39 17.24 1.66 23.01
N ASP A 40 17.25 2.80 22.31
CA ASP A 40 18.11 3.97 22.62
C ASP A 40 17.81 4.55 24.00
N ALA A 41 16.58 4.40 24.50
CA ALA A 41 16.19 4.77 25.85
C ALA A 41 16.55 3.71 26.92
N GLY A 42 17.20 2.60 26.52
CA GLY A 42 17.58 1.48 27.39
C GLY A 42 16.50 0.41 27.56
N HIS A 43 15.44 0.44 26.73
CA HIS A 43 14.31 -0.49 26.80
C HIS A 43 14.21 -1.30 25.52
N LYS A 44 14.89 -2.44 25.47
CA LYS A 44 14.78 -3.37 24.34
C LYS A 44 13.37 -3.97 24.29
N VAL A 45 12.74 -3.90 23.13
CA VAL A 45 11.45 -4.54 22.86
C VAL A 45 11.70 -6.01 22.55
N ASP A 46 10.92 -6.89 23.17
CA ASP A 46 10.97 -8.33 22.89
C ASP A 46 10.40 -8.64 21.49
N ASP A 47 10.94 -9.67 20.84
CA ASP A 47 10.49 -10.09 19.51
C ASP A 47 9.01 -10.47 19.49
N LEU A 48 8.46 -10.97 20.61
CA LEU A 48 7.03 -11.22 20.78
C LEU A 48 6.21 -9.94 20.55
N TYR A 49 6.58 -8.84 21.23
CA TYR A 49 5.85 -7.58 21.14
C TYR A 49 6.12 -6.85 19.81
N LEU A 50 7.34 -6.96 19.28
CA LEU A 50 7.68 -6.41 17.98
C LEU A 50 6.91 -7.11 16.85
N GLY A 51 6.91 -8.44 16.85
CA GLY A 51 6.16 -9.26 15.92
C GLY A 51 4.65 -9.02 16.03
N PHE A 52 4.13 -8.93 17.26
CA PHE A 52 2.73 -8.55 17.52
C PHE A 52 2.38 -7.21 16.86
N GLN A 53 3.20 -6.17 17.05
CA GLN A 53 2.94 -4.86 16.44
C GLN A 53 2.97 -4.90 14.90
N MET A 54 3.86 -5.71 14.31
CA MET A 54 3.96 -5.88 12.86
C MET A 54 2.73 -6.55 12.23
N ILE A 55 2.01 -7.41 12.97
CA ILE A 55 0.85 -8.15 12.43
C ILE A 55 -0.52 -7.58 12.84
N SER A 56 -0.57 -6.73 13.88
CA SER A 56 -1.83 -6.33 14.53
C SER A 56 -2.75 -5.43 13.71
N TYR A 57 -2.21 -4.62 12.81
CA TYR A 57 -2.97 -3.60 12.08
C TYR A 57 -3.00 -3.85 10.57
N LEU A 58 -2.59 -5.03 10.13
CA LEU A 58 -2.50 -5.34 8.70
C LEU A 58 -3.89 -5.44 8.05
N PRO A 59 -4.00 -5.09 6.75
CA PRO A 59 -5.21 -5.30 5.96
C PRO A 59 -5.68 -6.76 5.93
N GLN A 60 -6.96 -6.98 5.59
CA GLN A 60 -7.58 -8.31 5.57
C GLN A 60 -6.87 -9.29 4.62
N GLU A 61 -6.22 -8.78 3.58
CA GLU A 61 -5.49 -9.56 2.59
C GLU A 61 -4.32 -10.34 3.20
N PHE A 62 -3.75 -9.86 4.30
CA PHE A 62 -2.65 -10.52 5.02
C PHE A 62 -3.13 -11.57 6.04
N GLN A 63 -4.45 -11.72 6.25
CA GLN A 63 -4.98 -12.57 7.34
C GLN A 63 -4.52 -14.02 7.23
N SER A 64 -4.42 -14.57 6.01
CA SER A 64 -3.88 -15.92 5.82
C SER A 64 -2.44 -16.05 6.33
N THR A 65 -1.59 -15.08 6.01
CA THR A 65 -0.18 -15.05 6.43
C THR A 65 -0.08 -14.86 7.94
N VAL A 66 -0.89 -13.98 8.52
CA VAL A 66 -0.96 -13.78 9.98
C VAL A 66 -1.33 -15.07 10.71
N GLN A 67 -2.33 -15.82 10.21
CA GLN A 67 -2.71 -17.12 10.77
C GLN A 67 -1.61 -18.18 10.64
N GLN A 68 -0.80 -18.14 9.58
CA GLN A 68 0.35 -19.03 9.43
C GLN A 68 1.46 -18.68 10.43
N ILE A 69 1.75 -17.40 10.64
CA ILE A 69 2.74 -16.91 11.61
C ILE A 69 2.37 -17.39 13.02
N TYR A 70 1.10 -17.32 13.43
CA TYR A 70 0.66 -17.81 14.73
C TYR A 70 0.82 -19.33 14.95
N ARG A 71 1.03 -20.11 13.88
CA ARG A 71 1.25 -21.56 13.96
C ARG A 71 2.73 -21.94 13.99
N TRP A 72 3.62 -20.97 13.94
CA TRP A 72 5.05 -21.22 14.05
C TRP A 72 5.41 -21.70 15.45
N LYS A 73 6.57 -22.37 15.54
CA LYS A 73 7.18 -22.68 16.83
C LYS A 73 7.65 -21.39 17.47
N ASP A 74 7.68 -21.34 18.80
CA ASP A 74 8.08 -20.13 19.55
C ASP A 74 9.44 -19.56 19.10
N GLY A 75 10.43 -20.43 18.87
CA GLY A 75 11.76 -20.00 18.40
C GLY A 75 11.81 -19.46 16.97
N GLU A 76 10.74 -19.62 16.20
CA GLU A 76 10.60 -19.05 14.85
C GLU A 76 9.89 -17.70 14.85
N PHE A 77 9.19 -17.34 15.94
CA PHE A 77 8.50 -16.06 16.09
C PHE A 77 9.52 -14.96 16.37
N THR A 78 10.23 -14.57 15.31
CA THR A 78 11.25 -13.52 15.35
C THR A 78 10.85 -12.38 14.44
N ALA A 79 11.19 -11.15 14.82
CA ALA A 79 10.81 -9.97 14.04
C ALA A 79 11.34 -10.02 12.60
N GLY A 80 12.56 -10.54 12.40
CA GLY A 80 13.15 -10.68 11.07
C GLY A 80 12.42 -11.67 10.18
N LYS A 81 11.99 -12.82 10.72
CA LYS A 81 11.23 -13.82 9.95
C LYS A 81 9.83 -13.32 9.60
N ILE A 82 9.16 -12.66 10.56
CA ILE A 82 7.85 -12.04 10.35
C ILE A 82 7.94 -10.98 9.25
N GLU A 83 8.91 -10.07 9.32
CA GLU A 83 9.13 -9.04 8.30
C GLU A 83 9.32 -9.66 6.91
N ALA A 84 10.16 -10.69 6.79
CA ALA A 84 10.40 -11.37 5.52
C ALA A 84 9.11 -11.96 4.90
N GLU A 85 8.28 -12.64 5.70
CA GLU A 85 7.01 -13.21 5.23
C GLU A 85 6.01 -12.13 4.82
N LEU A 86 5.93 -11.04 5.57
CA LEU A 86 5.01 -9.94 5.25
C LEU A 86 5.40 -9.25 3.94
N ILE A 87 6.70 -9.05 3.71
CA ILE A 87 7.21 -8.50 2.44
C ILE A 87 6.95 -9.47 1.28
N LEU A 88 7.15 -10.77 1.49
CA LEU A 88 6.85 -11.78 0.48
C LEU A 88 5.36 -11.77 0.11
N GLU A 89 4.48 -11.72 1.10
CA GLU A 89 3.04 -11.66 0.87
C GLU A 89 2.63 -10.37 0.15
N ALA A 90 3.18 -9.21 0.54
CA ALA A 90 2.91 -7.96 -0.15
C ALA A 90 3.30 -8.03 -1.63
N ASN A 91 4.46 -8.61 -1.95
CA ASN A 91 4.90 -8.83 -3.33
C ASN A 91 3.94 -9.76 -4.09
N ARG A 92 3.49 -10.85 -3.45
CA ARG A 92 2.51 -11.78 -4.03
C ARG A 92 1.19 -11.08 -4.34
N LEU A 93 0.69 -10.29 -3.39
CA LEU A 93 -0.54 -9.50 -3.55
C LEU A 93 -0.39 -8.51 -4.70
N GLN A 94 0.70 -7.73 -4.74
CA GLN A 94 0.97 -6.78 -5.84
C GLN A 94 0.90 -7.44 -7.22
N LEU A 95 1.44 -8.66 -7.37
CA LEU A 95 1.34 -9.42 -8.62
C LEU A 95 -0.09 -9.81 -8.97
N ILE A 96 -0.90 -10.21 -7.97
CA ILE A 96 -2.32 -10.52 -8.16
C ILE A 96 -3.09 -9.27 -8.59
N TRP A 97 -2.90 -8.14 -7.90
CA TRP A 97 -3.53 -6.87 -8.24
C TRP A 97 -3.15 -6.40 -9.65
N ARG A 98 -1.88 -6.55 -10.04
CA ARG A 98 -1.40 -6.21 -11.38
C ARG A 98 -2.09 -7.08 -12.46
N LYS A 99 -2.21 -8.39 -12.21
CA LYS A 99 -2.90 -9.33 -13.13
C LYS A 99 -4.41 -9.09 -13.21
N ARG A 100 -5.02 -8.62 -12.11
CA ARG A 100 -6.46 -8.34 -12.00
C ARG A 100 -6.88 -6.96 -12.49
N ARG A 101 -5.94 -6.09 -12.90
CA ARG A 101 -6.33 -4.85 -13.59
C ARG A 101 -7.16 -5.25 -14.81
N PRO A 102 -8.45 -4.90 -14.89
CA PRO A 102 -9.20 -5.15 -16.11
C PRO A 102 -8.47 -4.43 -17.24
N PHE A 103 -8.40 -5.08 -18.40
CA PHE A 103 -7.92 -4.46 -19.64
C PHE A 103 -8.52 -3.06 -19.86
N SER A 104 -9.68 -2.74 -19.24
CA SER A 104 -10.29 -1.40 -19.30
C SER A 104 -9.41 -0.26 -18.77
N LEU A 105 -8.55 -0.43 -17.76
CA LEU A 105 -7.68 0.67 -17.28
C LEU A 105 -6.52 0.94 -18.23
N ALA A 106 -5.92 -0.11 -18.79
CA ALA A 106 -4.92 0.01 -19.84
C ALA A 106 -5.53 0.58 -21.14
N VAL A 107 -6.76 0.17 -21.47
CA VAL A 107 -7.54 0.73 -22.58
C VAL A 107 -7.90 2.19 -22.30
N LEU A 108 -8.30 2.57 -21.08
CA LEU A 108 -8.59 3.98 -20.72
C LEU A 108 -7.34 4.86 -20.78
N GLN A 109 -6.17 4.34 -20.39
CA GLN A 109 -4.89 5.04 -20.53
C GLN A 109 -4.44 5.17 -21.98
N LEU A 110 -4.61 4.12 -22.80
CA LEU A 110 -4.34 4.16 -24.24
C LEU A 110 -5.30 5.11 -24.96
N LEU A 111 -6.60 5.07 -24.62
CA LEU A 111 -7.61 5.97 -25.16
C LEU A 111 -7.38 7.42 -24.69
N GLY A 112 -7.01 7.64 -23.44
CA GLY A 112 -6.62 8.96 -22.93
C GLY A 112 -5.44 9.55 -23.70
N ASN A 113 -4.40 8.74 -23.93
CA ASN A 113 -3.25 9.13 -24.74
C ASN A 113 -3.61 9.35 -26.23
N GLN A 114 -4.57 8.60 -26.80
CA GLN A 114 -5.05 8.85 -28.16
C GLN A 114 -5.87 10.15 -28.29
N VAL A 115 -6.62 10.55 -27.25
CA VAL A 115 -7.34 11.83 -27.24
C VAL A 115 -6.35 13.00 -27.27
N GLN A 116 -5.24 12.92 -26.52
CA GLN A 116 -4.19 13.95 -26.54
C GLN A 116 -3.40 14.01 -27.86
N LEU A 117 -3.13 12.85 -28.49
CA LEU A 117 -2.50 12.82 -29.81
C LEU A 117 -3.40 13.39 -30.92
N LEU A 118 -4.72 13.15 -30.84
CA LEU A 118 -5.69 13.76 -31.75
C LEU A 118 -5.85 15.26 -31.51
N GLU A 119 -5.88 15.72 -30.26
CA GLU A 119 -5.90 17.15 -29.91
C GLU A 119 -4.65 17.87 -30.44
N MET A 120 -3.45 17.27 -30.31
CA MET A 120 -2.22 17.81 -30.89
C MET A 120 -2.24 17.83 -32.43
N GLN A 121 -2.78 16.81 -33.10
CA GLN A 121 -2.89 16.80 -34.57
C GLN A 121 -3.95 17.77 -35.11
N VAL A 122 -5.02 18.04 -34.36
CA VAL A 122 -6.06 19.02 -34.72
C VAL A 122 -5.57 20.45 -34.53
N VAL A 123 -4.71 20.71 -33.54
CA VAL A 123 -4.07 22.02 -33.34
C VAL A 123 -3.03 22.31 -34.42
N ILE A 124 -2.33 21.29 -34.94
CA ILE A 124 -1.35 21.44 -36.02
C ILE A 124 -2.03 21.64 -37.39
N ASN A 125 -3.17 20.98 -37.65
CA ASN A 125 -3.88 21.08 -38.94
C ASN A 125 -5.09 22.01 -38.84
N GLY A 126 -4.82 23.30 -38.61
CA GLY A 126 -5.82 24.35 -38.51
C GLY A 126 -6.76 24.43 -39.72
N THR A 127 -7.85 23.65 -39.71
CA THR A 127 -9.15 23.94 -40.33
C THR A 127 -10.10 22.74 -40.20
N ARG A 128 -11.04 22.81 -39.25
CA ARG A 128 -12.49 22.45 -39.35
C ARG A 128 -13.07 22.04 -37.98
N LYS A 129 -13.61 23.03 -37.28
CA LYS A 129 -14.41 22.95 -36.02
C LYS A 129 -15.70 22.11 -36.08
N ARG A 130 -15.90 21.20 -37.04
CA ARG A 130 -17.18 20.46 -37.20
C ARG A 130 -17.19 19.04 -36.62
N THR A 131 -16.05 18.41 -36.39
CA THR A 131 -15.99 16.98 -35.99
C THR A 131 -16.14 16.75 -34.47
N LEU A 132 -15.78 17.72 -33.63
CA LEU A 132 -15.86 17.60 -32.16
C LEU A 132 -17.31 17.46 -31.63
N ARG A 133 -18.31 17.99 -32.35
CA ARG A 133 -19.72 17.89 -31.94
C ARG A 133 -20.28 16.46 -32.00
N TYR A 134 -19.74 15.60 -32.87
CA TYR A 134 -20.22 14.24 -33.07
C TYR A 134 -19.66 13.25 -32.03
N LEU A 135 -18.46 13.51 -31.53
CA LEU A 135 -17.81 12.69 -30.51
C LEU A 135 -18.33 13.00 -29.10
N LEU A 136 -18.59 14.28 -28.79
CA LEU A 136 -19.11 14.69 -27.48
C LEU A 136 -20.56 14.23 -27.22
N SER A 137 -21.41 14.15 -28.25
CA SER A 137 -22.78 13.62 -28.12
C SER A 137 -22.80 12.11 -27.90
N ARG A 138 -21.87 11.35 -28.50
CA ARG A 138 -21.77 9.89 -28.32
C ARG A 138 -21.24 9.50 -26.93
N ILE A 139 -20.33 10.31 -26.36
CA ILE A 139 -19.82 10.11 -25.00
C ILE A 139 -20.90 10.41 -23.93
N LYS A 140 -21.81 11.37 -24.17
CA LYS A 140 -22.94 11.64 -23.26
C LYS A 140 -23.98 10.52 -23.24
N LEU A 141 -24.21 9.84 -24.36
CA LEU A 141 -25.18 8.73 -24.46
C LEU A 141 -24.72 7.45 -23.75
N GLN A 142 -23.42 7.20 -23.64
CA GLN A 142 -22.88 6.01 -22.95
C GLN A 142 -22.83 6.13 -21.40
N LYS A 143 -23.06 7.31 -20.83
CA LYS A 143 -23.09 7.52 -19.36
C LYS A 143 -24.49 7.45 -18.74
N SER A 144 -25.52 7.09 -19.53
CA SER A 144 -26.93 7.04 -19.15
C SER A 144 -27.52 5.61 -19.11
N LEU A 145 -26.68 4.58 -19.12
CA LEU A 145 -27.05 3.18 -18.97
C LEU A 145 -26.26 2.56 -17.81
#